data_AF-A0A261GNX6-F1
#
_entry.id   AF-A0A261GNX6-F1
#
_cell.length_a   1.000
_cell.length_b   1.000
_cell.length_c   1.000
_cell.angle_alpha   90.00
_cell.angle_beta   90.00
_cell.angle_gamma   90.00
#
_symmetry.space_group_name_H-M   'P 1'
#
loop_
_entity.id
_entity.type
_entity.pdbx_description
1 polymer ?
#
loop_
_entity_poly.entity_id
_entity_poly.type
_entity_poly.pdbx_seq_one_letter_code
_entity_poly.pdbx_strand_id
1 'polypeptide(L)'
;MSDKLSDTEAKAFADVNQRLGMGANETTFCQDHIMSKGSGPVHMSSDPLASHIPPKIIPVASIADMNKLVGIPDTNDDSHVEYPEPARQEHLNLLKSANSTDEFHRSVTPEMHENIRKAATAYVLGNSSKVKDYEPLINARMFPGKVAAFVADDIVITADNPLIIKPGDPQVHNYGTITVKPGGYIQVSENATINCQQFIME
;
A
#
# COMPACT_ATOMS: atom_id res chain seq x y z
N MET A 1 8.69 29.71 -6.60
CA MET A 1 7.81 29.21 -5.53
C MET A 1 8.73 28.57 -4.49
N SER A 2 8.37 28.58 -3.21
CA SER A 2 9.27 28.05 -2.16
C SER A 2 9.52 26.56 -2.40
N ASP A 3 10.74 26.18 -2.80
CA ASP A 3 11.17 24.77 -3.01
C ASP A 3 11.24 23.96 -1.70
N LYS A 4 10.60 24.44 -0.63
CA LYS A 4 10.65 23.87 0.71
C LYS A 4 9.24 23.73 1.26
N LEU A 5 8.95 22.53 1.74
CA LEU A 5 7.74 22.22 2.51
C LEU A 5 7.58 23.20 3.67
N SER A 6 6.35 23.62 3.93
CA SER A 6 5.96 24.26 5.19
C SER A 6 6.13 23.31 6.37
N ASP A 7 6.16 23.84 7.59
CA ASP A 7 6.32 23.02 8.80
C ASP A 7 5.20 21.97 8.94
N THR A 8 3.97 22.31 8.54
CA THR A 8 2.83 21.38 8.53
C THR A 8 3.02 20.26 7.52
N GLU A 9 3.46 20.58 6.30
CA GLU A 9 3.73 19.61 5.25
C GLU A 9 4.88 18.68 5.63
N ALA A 10 5.98 19.24 6.15
CA ALA A 10 7.12 18.50 6.64
C ALA A 10 6.75 17.57 7.80
N LYS A 11 5.90 18.04 8.73
CA LYS A 11 5.38 17.20 9.80
C LYS A 11 4.53 16.05 9.26
N ALA A 12 3.63 16.30 8.30
CA ALA A 12 2.79 15.26 7.73
C ALA A 12 3.64 14.19 6.99
N PHE A 13 4.67 14.60 6.25
CA PHE A 13 5.63 13.69 5.63
C PHE A 13 6.34 12.83 6.68
N ALA A 14 6.84 13.46 7.74
CA ALA A 14 7.51 12.78 8.84
C ALA A 14 6.60 11.79 9.59
N ASP A 15 5.33 12.15 9.80
CA ASP A 15 4.34 11.29 10.44
C ASP A 15 4.08 10.02 9.59
N VAL A 16 4.08 10.12 8.26
CA VAL A 16 4.03 8.94 7.37
C VAL A 16 5.30 8.10 7.48
N ASN A 17 6.48 8.72 7.43
CA ASN A 17 7.74 8.01 7.61
C ASN A 17 7.81 7.26 8.94
N GLN A 18 7.35 7.88 10.03
CA GLN A 18 7.32 7.25 11.33
C GLN A 18 6.42 6.01 11.34
N ARG A 19 5.24 6.06 10.69
CA ARG A 19 4.38 4.86 10.53
C ARG A 19 5.12 3.73 9.81
N LEU A 20 5.95 4.07 8.81
CA LEU A 20 6.76 3.12 8.05
C LEU A 20 8.03 2.65 8.79
N GLY A 21 8.25 3.08 10.04
CA GLY A 21 9.45 2.75 10.80
C GLY A 21 10.72 3.45 10.29
N MET A 22 10.56 4.63 9.69
CA MET A 22 11.64 5.44 9.12
C MET A 22 11.86 6.73 9.93
N GLY A 23 13.05 7.33 9.78
CA GLY A 23 13.35 8.66 10.31
C GLY A 23 12.51 9.75 9.63
N ALA A 24 12.28 10.87 10.34
CA ALA A 24 11.42 11.97 9.89
C ALA A 24 11.76 12.51 8.48
N ASN A 25 13.05 12.52 8.12
CA ASN A 25 13.55 12.96 6.82
C ASN A 25 14.27 11.83 6.06
N GLU A 26 14.05 10.57 6.46
CA GLU A 26 14.67 9.43 5.76
C GLU A 26 13.97 9.21 4.42
N THR A 27 14.76 9.06 3.36
CA THR A 27 14.29 8.71 2.02
C THR A 27 14.87 7.37 1.62
N THR A 28 14.13 6.62 0.80
CA THR A 28 14.60 5.35 0.22
C THR A 28 15.30 5.56 -1.12
N PHE A 29 15.04 6.67 -1.79
CA PHE A 29 15.67 7.08 -3.03
C PHE A 29 15.53 8.60 -3.22
N CYS A 30 16.12 9.12 -4.30
CA CYS A 30 16.03 10.52 -4.73
C CYS A 30 15.90 10.60 -6.26
N GLN A 31 15.63 11.80 -6.80
CA GLN A 31 15.46 12.01 -8.24
C GLN A 31 16.64 11.50 -9.09
N ASP A 32 17.88 11.60 -8.61
CA ASP A 32 19.05 11.10 -9.35
C ASP A 32 18.99 9.60 -9.63
N HIS A 33 18.38 8.81 -8.72
CA HIS A 33 18.15 7.40 -8.95
C HIS A 33 17.19 7.16 -10.12
N ILE A 34 16.13 7.96 -10.25
CA ILE A 34 15.21 7.93 -11.40
C ILE A 34 15.97 8.27 -12.69
N MET A 35 16.76 9.34 -12.66
CA MET A 35 17.50 9.80 -13.85
C MET A 35 18.57 8.80 -14.29
N SER A 36 19.20 8.10 -13.34
CA SER A 36 20.26 7.10 -13.63
C SER A 36 19.77 5.90 -14.44
N LYS A 37 18.45 5.63 -14.42
CA LYS A 37 17.84 4.57 -15.24
C LYS A 37 17.82 4.93 -16.74
N GLY A 38 17.93 6.22 -17.09
CA GLY A 38 17.80 6.72 -18.46
C GLY A 38 16.35 6.81 -18.94
N SER A 39 16.15 7.11 -20.22
CA SER A 39 14.81 7.33 -20.77
C SER A 39 13.88 6.11 -20.71
N GLY A 40 12.58 6.36 -20.71
CA GLY A 40 11.49 5.39 -20.64
C GLY A 40 10.87 5.29 -19.24
N PRO A 41 9.77 4.54 -19.09
CA PRO A 41 9.02 4.49 -17.85
C PRO A 41 9.87 4.02 -16.66
N VAL A 42 9.64 4.66 -15.50
CA VAL A 42 10.13 4.25 -14.19
C VAL A 42 9.11 3.29 -13.61
N HIS A 43 9.54 2.12 -13.19
CA HIS A 43 8.67 1.08 -12.65
C HIS A 43 8.96 0.96 -11.18
N MET A 44 7.93 1.10 -10.36
CA MET A 44 7.98 0.80 -8.93
C MET A 44 7.15 -0.45 -8.68
N SER A 45 7.72 -1.42 -7.97
CA SER A 45 7.07 -2.69 -7.65
C SER A 45 7.48 -3.18 -6.27
N SER A 46 6.57 -3.87 -5.60
CA SER A 46 6.85 -4.62 -4.38
C SER A 46 7.71 -5.87 -4.60
N ASP A 47 7.92 -6.29 -5.86
CA ASP A 47 8.97 -7.22 -6.26
C ASP A 47 10.24 -6.43 -6.65
N PRO A 48 11.34 -6.53 -5.86
CA PRO A 48 12.58 -5.84 -6.17
C PRO A 48 13.17 -6.16 -7.55
N LEU A 49 12.88 -7.35 -8.11
CA LEU A 49 13.36 -7.72 -9.45
C LEU A 49 12.58 -7.04 -10.58
N ALA A 50 11.34 -6.63 -10.32
CA ALA A 50 10.48 -5.94 -11.26
C ALA A 50 10.51 -4.41 -11.08
N SER A 51 11.28 -3.91 -10.11
CA SER A 51 11.34 -2.50 -9.73
C SER A 51 12.65 -1.85 -10.18
N HIS A 52 12.57 -0.68 -10.81
CA HIS A 52 13.77 0.11 -11.15
C HIS A 52 14.39 0.76 -9.90
N ILE A 53 13.56 1.08 -8.90
CA ILE A 53 13.99 1.56 -7.59
C ILE A 53 13.75 0.43 -6.57
N PRO A 54 14.75 -0.01 -5.79
CA PRO A 54 14.52 -1.05 -4.79
C PRO A 54 13.53 -0.58 -3.71
N PRO A 55 12.45 -1.34 -3.42
CA PRO A 55 11.54 -0.98 -2.34
C PRO A 55 12.17 -1.22 -0.96
N LYS A 56 11.81 -0.39 0.02
CA LYS A 56 11.98 -0.76 1.44
C LYS A 56 10.86 -1.74 1.81
N ILE A 57 11.23 -2.98 2.12
CA ILE A 57 10.27 -4.02 2.51
C ILE A 57 10.01 -3.97 4.02
N ILE A 58 8.76 -3.80 4.40
CA ILE A 58 8.29 -3.73 5.79
C ILE A 58 7.47 -5.00 6.06
N PRO A 59 7.91 -5.90 6.96
CA PRO A 59 7.15 -7.09 7.31
C PRO A 59 5.90 -6.71 8.13
N VAL A 60 4.78 -7.39 7.87
CA VAL A 60 3.52 -7.22 8.61
C VAL A 60 3.00 -8.56 9.11
N ALA A 61 2.65 -8.61 10.40
CA ALA A 61 2.21 -9.85 11.04
C ALA A 61 0.71 -10.12 10.89
N SER A 62 -0.08 -9.08 10.64
CA SER A 62 -1.55 -9.16 10.60
C SER A 62 -2.17 -8.08 9.70
N ILE A 63 -3.43 -8.27 9.33
CA ILE A 63 -4.23 -7.25 8.61
C ILE A 63 -4.39 -5.98 9.44
N ALA A 64 -4.46 -6.09 10.77
CA ALA A 64 -4.51 -4.93 11.65
C ALA A 64 -3.21 -4.12 11.59
N ASP A 65 -2.04 -4.77 11.49
CA ASP A 65 -0.77 -4.07 11.33
C ASP A 65 -0.63 -3.47 9.93
N MET A 66 -1.07 -4.18 8.89
CA MET A 66 -1.14 -3.62 7.54
C MET A 66 -2.04 -2.38 7.49
N ASN A 67 -3.22 -2.41 8.13
CA ASN A 67 -4.15 -1.29 8.19
C ASN A 67 -3.52 -0.05 8.85
N LYS A 68 -2.69 -0.23 9.90
CA LYS A 68 -1.97 0.90 10.53
C LYS A 68 -0.96 1.55 9.58
N LEU A 69 -0.38 0.79 8.65
CA LEU A 69 0.63 1.28 7.72
C LEU A 69 0.02 1.96 6.49
N VAL A 70 -0.96 1.31 5.87
CA VAL A 70 -1.43 1.68 4.52
C VAL A 70 -2.92 2.01 4.46
N GLY A 71 -3.63 1.74 5.55
CA GLY A 71 -5.07 1.84 5.62
C GLY A 71 -5.60 3.25 5.76
N ILE A 72 -6.88 3.37 5.43
CA ILE A 72 -7.64 4.61 5.53
C ILE A 72 -8.34 4.63 6.89
N PRO A 73 -8.46 5.79 7.57
CA PRO A 73 -9.23 5.87 8.81
C PRO A 73 -10.69 5.42 8.63
N ASP A 74 -11.19 4.60 9.56
CA ASP A 74 -12.58 4.07 9.58
C ASP A 74 -13.68 5.16 9.49
N THR A 75 -13.34 6.42 9.78
CA THR A 75 -14.24 7.58 9.70
C THR A 75 -14.44 8.13 8.30
N ASN A 76 -13.67 7.67 7.32
CA ASN A 76 -13.77 8.13 5.94
C ASN A 76 -14.99 7.54 5.22
N ASP A 77 -15.34 8.15 4.09
CA ASP A 77 -16.36 7.62 3.20
C ASP A 77 -15.92 6.27 2.61
N ASP A 78 -16.72 5.24 2.85
CA ASP A 78 -16.50 3.88 2.39
C ASP A 78 -17.55 3.43 1.36
N SER A 79 -18.29 4.37 0.75
CA SER A 79 -19.33 4.09 -0.25
C SER A 79 -18.82 3.36 -1.50
N HIS A 80 -17.51 3.45 -1.77
CA HIS A 80 -16.81 2.79 -2.87
C HIS A 80 -16.33 1.37 -2.52
N VAL A 81 -16.48 0.94 -1.27
CA VAL A 81 -15.97 -0.34 -0.77
C VAL A 81 -17.08 -1.39 -0.84
N GLU A 82 -16.79 -2.51 -1.50
CA GLU A 82 -17.67 -3.67 -1.50
C GLU A 82 -17.40 -4.54 -0.27
N TYR A 83 -18.41 -4.63 0.61
CA TYR A 83 -18.37 -5.47 1.80
C TYR A 83 -18.90 -6.88 1.49
N PRO A 84 -18.26 -7.95 1.98
CA PRO A 84 -18.84 -9.28 1.91
C PRO A 84 -19.98 -9.42 2.93
N GLU A 85 -20.79 -10.46 2.75
CA GLU A 85 -21.69 -10.93 3.80
C GLU A 85 -20.90 -11.28 5.08
N PRO A 86 -21.51 -11.18 6.28
CA PRO A 86 -20.84 -11.52 7.54
C PRO A 86 -20.20 -12.91 7.53
N ALA A 87 -19.11 -13.07 8.30
CA ALA A 87 -18.37 -14.32 8.35
C ALA A 87 -19.26 -15.44 8.91
N ARG A 88 -19.44 -16.51 8.13
CA ARG A 88 -20.18 -17.69 8.59
C ARG A 88 -19.42 -18.39 9.71
N GLN A 89 -20.14 -18.79 10.76
CA GLN A 89 -19.54 -19.51 11.90
C GLN A 89 -18.85 -20.81 11.47
N GLU A 90 -19.35 -21.46 10.41
CA GLU A 90 -18.76 -22.66 9.82
C GLU A 90 -17.33 -22.40 9.30
N HIS A 91 -17.08 -21.26 8.67
CA HIS A 91 -15.74 -20.89 8.18
C HIS A 91 -14.75 -20.71 9.34
N LEU A 92 -15.20 -20.10 10.45
CA LEU A 92 -14.40 -19.95 11.66
C LEU A 92 -14.14 -21.31 12.33
N ASN A 93 -15.11 -22.23 12.27
CA ASN A 93 -14.94 -23.58 12.81
C ASN A 93 -13.91 -24.38 12.01
N LEU A 94 -13.90 -24.25 10.67
CA LEU A 94 -12.87 -24.87 9.81
C LEU A 94 -11.46 -24.42 10.20
N LEU A 95 -11.27 -23.12 10.43
CA LEU A 95 -9.99 -22.60 10.92
C LEU A 95 -9.60 -23.21 12.28
N LYS A 96 -10.54 -23.30 13.22
CA LYS A 96 -10.30 -23.87 14.56
C LYS A 96 -10.00 -25.38 14.53
N SER A 97 -10.59 -26.11 13.58
CA SER A 97 -10.40 -27.56 13.47
C SER A 97 -9.16 -27.96 12.69
N ALA A 98 -8.56 -27.04 11.92
CA ALA A 98 -7.37 -27.31 11.15
C ALA A 98 -6.15 -27.50 12.07
N ASN A 99 -5.36 -28.55 11.83
CA ASN A 99 -4.14 -28.83 12.59
C ASN A 99 -2.93 -28.05 12.06
N SER A 100 -3.08 -27.35 10.94
CA SER A 100 -2.03 -26.54 10.31
C SER A 100 -2.63 -25.48 9.36
N THR A 101 -1.82 -24.47 9.04
CA THR A 101 -2.16 -23.46 8.02
C THR A 101 -2.42 -24.09 6.65
N ASP A 102 -1.63 -25.09 6.25
CA ASP A 102 -1.79 -25.78 4.96
C ASP A 102 -3.09 -26.60 4.89
N GLU A 103 -3.51 -27.20 6.02
CA GLU A 103 -4.82 -27.86 6.11
C GLU A 103 -5.96 -26.86 5.96
N PHE A 104 -5.88 -25.73 6.68
CA PHE A 104 -6.86 -24.66 6.53
C PHE A 104 -6.92 -24.17 5.08
N HIS A 105 -5.78 -23.89 4.43
CA HIS A 105 -5.72 -23.40 3.05
C HIS A 105 -6.37 -24.34 2.05
N ARG A 106 -6.25 -25.66 2.22
CA ARG A 106 -6.90 -26.66 1.38
C ARG A 106 -8.41 -26.77 1.60
N SER A 107 -8.88 -26.39 2.79
CA SER A 107 -10.31 -26.38 3.13
C SER A 107 -11.05 -25.13 2.63
N VAL A 108 -10.34 -24.07 2.24
CA VAL A 108 -10.92 -22.81 1.76
C VAL A 108 -11.51 -23.02 0.37
N THR A 109 -12.84 -22.89 0.26
CA THR A 109 -13.56 -22.91 -1.02
C THR A 109 -13.31 -21.63 -1.82
N PRO A 110 -13.56 -21.61 -3.14
CA PRO A 110 -13.46 -20.38 -3.93
C PRO A 110 -14.35 -19.23 -3.42
N GLU A 111 -15.56 -19.53 -2.95
CA GLU A 111 -16.46 -18.54 -2.36
C GLU A 111 -15.90 -17.97 -1.06
N MET A 112 -15.39 -18.84 -0.17
CA MET A 112 -14.75 -18.41 1.07
C MET A 112 -13.49 -17.58 0.78
N HIS A 113 -12.70 -17.96 -0.22
CA HIS A 113 -11.52 -17.20 -0.63
C HIS A 113 -11.90 -15.79 -1.10
N GLU A 114 -12.94 -15.67 -1.92
CA GLU A 114 -13.39 -14.37 -2.43
C GLU A 114 -13.94 -13.49 -1.30
N ASN A 115 -14.70 -14.04 -0.35
CA ASN A 115 -15.18 -13.29 0.80
C ASN A 115 -14.04 -12.84 1.72
N ILE A 116 -13.02 -13.69 1.95
CA ILE A 116 -11.81 -13.29 2.69
C ILE A 116 -11.08 -12.16 1.96
N ARG A 117 -10.95 -12.23 0.63
CA ARG A 117 -10.29 -11.19 -0.19
C ARG A 117 -11.05 -9.86 -0.15
N LYS A 118 -12.38 -9.89 -0.28
CA LYS A 118 -13.25 -8.71 -0.14
C LYS A 118 -13.15 -8.12 1.27
N ALA A 119 -13.23 -8.96 2.30
CA ALA A 119 -13.07 -8.52 3.69
C ALA A 119 -11.70 -7.88 3.94
N ALA A 120 -10.60 -8.46 3.43
CA ALA A 120 -9.26 -7.89 3.57
C ALA A 120 -9.14 -6.52 2.89
N THR A 121 -9.71 -6.39 1.68
CA THR A 121 -9.76 -5.10 0.96
C THR A 121 -10.56 -4.08 1.77
N ALA A 122 -11.75 -4.45 2.24
CA ALA A 122 -12.62 -3.58 3.03
C ALA A 122 -12.02 -3.19 4.38
N TYR A 123 -11.24 -4.09 4.99
CA TYR A 123 -10.54 -3.83 6.25
C TYR A 123 -9.53 -2.68 6.10
N VAL A 124 -8.89 -2.56 4.93
CA VAL A 124 -7.82 -1.58 4.67
C VAL A 124 -8.34 -0.30 4.03
N LEU A 125 -9.30 -0.40 3.10
CA LEU A 125 -9.79 0.74 2.31
C LEU A 125 -11.11 1.32 2.81
N GLY A 126 -11.79 0.62 3.71
CA GLY A 126 -13.08 1.04 4.26
C GLY A 126 -13.06 1.12 5.78
N ASN A 127 -14.18 0.75 6.37
CA ASN A 127 -14.39 0.69 7.80
C ASN A 127 -14.07 -0.73 8.30
N SER A 128 -12.91 -0.88 8.92
CA SER A 128 -12.42 -2.17 9.43
C SER A 128 -13.35 -2.80 10.47
N SER A 129 -14.12 -1.99 11.19
CA SER A 129 -15.09 -2.49 12.18
C SER A 129 -16.25 -3.27 11.56
N LYS A 130 -16.61 -3.03 10.28
CA LYS A 130 -17.68 -3.74 9.57
C LYS A 130 -17.30 -5.18 9.17
N VAL A 131 -16.01 -5.51 9.15
CA VAL A 131 -15.46 -6.82 8.73
C VAL A 131 -14.56 -7.43 9.80
N LYS A 132 -14.73 -7.01 11.05
CA LYS A 132 -13.88 -7.42 12.17
C LYS A 132 -13.95 -8.93 12.45
N ASP A 133 -15.09 -9.54 12.18
CA ASP A 133 -15.34 -10.98 12.27
C ASP A 133 -14.52 -11.82 11.29
N TYR A 134 -14.09 -11.24 10.17
CA TYR A 134 -13.19 -11.88 9.20
C TYR A 134 -11.71 -11.86 9.60
N GLU A 135 -11.30 -11.05 10.57
CA GLU A 135 -9.88 -10.86 10.91
C GLU A 135 -9.11 -12.17 11.15
N PRO A 136 -9.64 -13.18 11.88
CA PRO A 136 -8.95 -14.45 12.04
C PRO A 136 -8.74 -15.20 10.72
N LEU A 137 -9.73 -15.16 9.83
CA LEU A 137 -9.68 -15.83 8.53
C LEU A 137 -8.69 -15.13 7.58
N ILE A 138 -8.70 -13.79 7.58
CA ILE A 138 -7.75 -12.98 6.81
C ILE A 138 -6.32 -13.28 7.27
N ASN A 139 -6.07 -13.20 8.58
CA ASN A 139 -4.73 -13.44 9.14
C ASN A 139 -4.23 -14.85 8.85
N ALA A 140 -5.08 -15.88 9.01
CA ALA A 140 -4.69 -17.26 8.72
C ALA A 140 -4.44 -17.53 7.23
N ARG A 141 -5.11 -16.78 6.33
CA ARG A 141 -4.99 -16.99 4.88
C ARG A 141 -3.88 -16.16 4.22
N MET A 142 -3.68 -14.94 4.68
CA MET A 142 -2.89 -13.92 3.96
C MET A 142 -1.63 -13.46 4.71
N PHE A 143 -1.45 -13.83 5.98
CA PHE A 143 -0.35 -13.35 6.81
C PHE A 143 0.53 -14.48 7.35
N PRO A 144 1.82 -14.22 7.64
CA PRO A 144 2.53 -12.93 7.56
C PRO A 144 2.69 -12.42 6.12
N GLY A 145 2.67 -11.09 5.97
CA GLY A 145 2.78 -10.41 4.68
C GLY A 145 3.87 -9.34 4.70
N LYS A 146 3.88 -8.49 3.67
CA LYS A 146 4.80 -7.34 3.59
C LYS A 146 4.13 -6.13 2.93
N VAL A 147 4.69 -4.96 3.18
CA VAL A 147 4.39 -3.70 2.50
C VAL A 147 5.68 -3.19 1.86
N ALA A 148 5.60 -2.69 0.64
CA ALA A 148 6.72 -2.03 -0.01
C ALA A 148 6.58 -0.51 0.12
N ALA A 149 7.63 0.17 0.56
CA ALA A 149 7.66 1.61 0.72
C ALA A 149 8.64 2.26 -0.26
N PHE A 150 8.18 3.35 -0.86
CA PHE A 150 8.93 4.25 -1.73
C PHE A 150 8.81 5.67 -1.19
N VAL A 151 9.93 6.20 -0.69
CA VAL A 151 9.99 7.50 -0.05
C VAL A 151 11.08 8.35 -0.69
N ALA A 152 10.73 9.57 -1.08
CA ALA A 152 11.66 10.58 -1.60
C ALA A 152 11.21 11.99 -1.21
N ASP A 153 12.14 12.93 -1.11
CA ASP A 153 11.81 14.34 -0.82
C ASP A 153 11.07 14.97 -2.00
N ASP A 154 11.60 14.80 -3.21
CA ASP A 154 11.00 15.29 -4.44
C ASP A 154 11.16 14.27 -5.56
N ILE A 155 10.14 14.20 -6.42
CA ILE A 155 10.21 13.50 -7.71
C ILE A 155 9.69 14.38 -8.83
N VAL A 156 10.37 14.33 -9.97
CA VAL A 156 9.97 15.00 -11.21
C VAL A 156 9.63 13.95 -12.25
N ILE A 157 8.37 13.95 -12.69
CA ILE A 157 7.80 13.03 -13.65
C ILE A 157 7.70 13.77 -14.99
N THR A 158 8.24 13.15 -16.04
CA THR A 158 8.36 13.76 -17.38
C THR A 158 7.77 12.83 -18.42
N ALA A 159 7.54 13.34 -19.64
CA ALA A 159 7.12 12.49 -20.76
C ALA A 159 8.14 11.37 -21.06
N ASP A 160 9.43 11.64 -20.87
CA ASP A 160 10.49 10.65 -21.09
C ASP A 160 10.58 9.64 -19.93
N ASN A 161 10.14 10.01 -18.73
CA ASN A 161 10.21 9.18 -17.52
C ASN A 161 8.88 9.21 -16.77
N PRO A 162 7.79 8.63 -17.32
CA PRO A 162 6.54 8.49 -16.60
C PRO A 162 6.71 7.49 -15.46
N LEU A 163 5.94 7.64 -14.39
CA LEU A 163 5.94 6.73 -13.26
C LEU A 163 4.86 5.65 -13.43
N ILE A 164 5.25 4.39 -13.32
CA ILE A 164 4.33 3.25 -13.38
C ILE A 164 4.45 2.45 -12.08
N ILE A 165 3.38 2.44 -11.30
CA ILE A 165 3.24 1.61 -10.10
C ILE A 165 2.66 0.26 -10.54
N LYS A 166 3.49 -0.78 -10.44
CA LYS A 166 3.16 -2.14 -10.87
C LYS A 166 2.24 -2.81 -9.84
N PRO A 167 1.39 -3.76 -10.27
CA PRO A 167 0.59 -4.57 -9.35
C PRO A 167 1.48 -5.42 -8.43
N GLY A 168 0.92 -5.89 -7.31
CA GLY A 168 1.64 -6.74 -6.35
C GLY A 168 1.18 -6.56 -4.90
N ASP A 169 2.08 -6.84 -3.95
CA ASP A 169 1.84 -6.56 -2.53
C ASP A 169 1.57 -5.06 -2.30
N PRO A 170 0.86 -4.67 -1.22
CA PRO A 170 0.54 -3.28 -0.94
C PRO A 170 1.77 -2.36 -0.93
N GLN A 171 1.61 -1.20 -1.58
CA GLN A 171 2.68 -0.21 -1.76
C GLN A 171 2.29 1.13 -1.14
N VAL A 172 3.22 1.71 -0.38
CA VAL A 172 3.13 3.09 0.11
C VAL A 172 4.16 3.94 -0.62
N HIS A 173 3.67 4.98 -1.25
CA HIS A 173 4.47 6.02 -1.86
C HIS A 173 4.33 7.29 -1.01
N ASN A 174 5.43 7.82 -0.49
CA ASN A 174 5.44 9.03 0.33
C ASN A 174 6.43 10.03 -0.24
N TYR A 175 5.93 11.18 -0.68
CA TYR A 175 6.75 12.20 -1.34
C TYR A 175 6.58 13.55 -0.66
N GLY A 176 7.66 14.31 -0.52
CA GLY A 176 7.54 15.73 -0.18
C GLY A 176 6.79 16.45 -1.29
N THR A 177 7.37 16.40 -2.50
CA THR A 177 6.81 17.03 -3.70
C THR A 177 6.78 16.07 -4.87
N ILE A 178 5.64 16.02 -5.57
CA ILE A 178 5.54 15.42 -6.90
C ILE A 178 5.36 16.57 -7.91
N THR A 179 6.25 16.66 -8.90
CA THR A 179 6.10 17.58 -10.04
C THR A 179 5.87 16.77 -11.31
N VAL A 180 4.73 16.97 -11.96
CA VAL A 180 4.42 16.36 -13.26
C VAL A 180 4.59 17.42 -14.35
N LYS A 181 5.62 17.25 -15.17
CA LYS A 181 5.90 18.08 -16.34
C LYS A 181 4.94 17.75 -17.50
N PRO A 182 4.81 18.62 -18.52
CA PRO A 182 3.98 18.35 -19.69
C PRO A 182 4.26 16.96 -20.31
N GLY A 183 3.19 16.18 -20.49
CA GLY A 183 3.25 14.81 -21.03
C GLY A 183 3.70 13.72 -20.04
N GLY A 184 4.14 14.09 -18.83
CA GLY A 184 4.37 13.14 -17.75
C GLY A 184 3.07 12.60 -17.18
N TYR A 185 3.09 11.38 -16.65
CA TYR A 185 1.94 10.77 -16.00
C TYR A 185 2.35 9.75 -14.93
N ILE A 186 1.44 9.51 -14.00
CA ILE A 186 1.49 8.41 -13.03
C ILE A 186 0.45 7.39 -13.45
N GLN A 187 0.87 6.15 -13.71
CA GLN A 187 -0.03 5.03 -13.96
C GLN A 187 -0.07 4.13 -12.73
N VAL A 188 -1.28 3.88 -12.24
CA VAL A 188 -1.56 3.00 -11.11
C VAL A 188 -2.50 1.90 -11.59
N SER A 189 -2.05 0.65 -11.54
CA SER A 189 -2.82 -0.49 -12.07
C SER A 189 -3.59 -1.28 -11.02
N GLU A 190 -3.26 -1.11 -9.73
CA GLU A 190 -3.94 -1.70 -8.57
C GLU A 190 -3.90 -0.72 -7.39
N ASN A 191 -4.55 -1.06 -6.27
CA ASN A 191 -4.60 -0.19 -5.09
C ASN A 191 -3.19 0.15 -4.58
N ALA A 192 -2.89 1.45 -4.52
CA ALA A 192 -1.66 1.99 -3.96
C ALA A 192 -1.99 3.21 -3.08
N THR A 193 -1.25 3.38 -1.99
CA THR A 193 -1.38 4.55 -1.12
C THR A 193 -0.32 5.56 -1.53
N ILE A 194 -0.73 6.68 -2.12
CA ILE A 194 0.16 7.78 -2.50
C ILE A 194 -0.10 8.96 -1.56
N ASN A 195 0.92 9.31 -0.78
CA ASN A 195 0.97 10.51 0.03
C ASN A 195 1.92 11.49 -0.64
N CYS A 196 1.47 12.73 -0.81
CA CYS A 196 2.32 13.82 -1.26
C CYS A 196 1.92 15.11 -0.57
N GLN A 197 2.90 15.95 -0.25
CA GLN A 197 2.61 17.18 0.49
C GLN A 197 2.34 18.31 -0.49
N GLN A 198 3.09 18.32 -1.60
CA GLN A 198 2.86 19.22 -2.72
C GLN A 198 2.73 18.40 -4.01
N PHE A 199 1.64 18.61 -4.74
CA PHE A 199 1.41 18.03 -6.06
C PHE A 199 1.32 19.14 -7.09
N ILE A 200 2.33 19.25 -7.95
CA ILE A 200 2.50 20.34 -8.91
C ILE A 200 2.30 19.79 -10.31
N MET A 201 1.35 20.38 -11.04
CA MET A 201 1.13 20.13 -12.47
C MET A 201 1.63 21.35 -13.24
N GLU A 202 2.53 21.15 -14.20
CA GLU A 202 3.07 22.20 -15.09
C GLU A 202 2.50 22.14 -16.50
#